data_AF-A0A178T5N9-F1
#
_entry.id   AF-A0A178T5N9-F1
#
_cell.length_a   1.000
_cell.length_b   1.000
_cell.length_c   1.000
_cell.angle_alpha   90.00
_cell.angle_beta   90.00
_cell.angle_gamma   90.00
#
_symmetry.space_group_name_H-M   'P 1'
#
loop_
_entity.id
_entity.type
_entity.pdbx_description
1 polymer ?
#
loop_
_entity_poly.entity_id
_entity_poly.type
_entity_poly.pdbx_seq_one_letter_code
_entity_poly.pdbx_strand_id
1 'polypeptide(L)'
;MIIRTTEEIKNKMKEGFSTDFFGFGVQDIAEALSFEDIKEMLTDEFLNNPNAKEIWEEGRLKTRQDVVNRMKNYLDFAWEKANDARGLSADRSIQHYIAWSWLIDDELYNKLVHMYETEYGYYGKNILSYIEEWINNQ
;
A
#
# COMPACT_ATOMS: atom_id res chain seq x y z
N MET A 1 -0.55 -17.15 -3.42
CA MET A 1 0.52 -17.58 -2.49
C MET A 1 1.79 -17.00 -3.07
N ILE A 2 2.32 -15.88 -2.61
CA ILE A 2 2.80 -15.56 -1.27
C ILE A 2 3.01 -14.03 -1.27
N ILE A 3 2.82 -13.36 -0.12
CA ILE A 3 3.30 -11.97 0.01
C ILE A 3 4.81 -12.00 0.15
N ARG A 4 5.53 -10.95 -0.26
CA ARG A 4 6.97 -10.86 0.00
C ARG A 4 7.33 -11.18 1.46
N THR A 5 8.52 -11.75 1.64
CA THR A 5 8.98 -12.22 2.95
C THR A 5 9.25 -11.06 3.91
N THR A 6 9.25 -11.33 5.22
CA THR A 6 9.63 -10.36 6.25
C THR A 6 10.97 -9.68 5.95
N GLU A 7 11.96 -10.42 5.47
CA GLU A 7 13.28 -9.88 5.18
C GLU A 7 13.26 -8.94 3.97
N GLU A 8 12.57 -9.32 2.90
CA GLU A 8 12.37 -8.44 1.74
C GLU A 8 11.66 -7.16 2.13
N ILE A 9 10.58 -7.26 2.92
CA ILE A 9 9.81 -6.09 3.39
C ILE A 9 10.70 -5.18 4.24
N LYS A 10 11.41 -5.72 5.24
CA LYS A 10 12.32 -4.92 6.08
C LYS A 10 13.42 -4.24 5.27
N ASN A 11 13.94 -4.90 4.23
CA ASN A 11 14.94 -4.30 3.35
C ASN A 11 14.33 -3.19 2.49
N LYS A 12 13.11 -3.39 1.96
CA LYS A 12 12.41 -2.34 1.22
C LYS A 12 12.03 -1.14 2.09
N MET A 13 11.68 -1.36 3.35
CA MET A 13 11.41 -0.27 4.31
C MET A 13 12.66 0.60 4.54
N LYS A 14 13.87 0.01 4.51
CA LYS A 14 15.13 0.76 4.61
C LYS A 14 15.47 1.50 3.31
N GLU A 15 15.20 0.88 2.16
CA GLU A 15 15.43 1.46 0.83
C GLU A 15 14.46 2.62 0.53
N GLY A 16 13.21 2.48 0.99
CA GLY A 16 12.10 3.35 0.64
C GLY A 16 11.56 3.11 -0.78
N PHE A 17 10.63 3.96 -1.18
CA PHE A 17 10.15 4.06 -2.56
C PHE A 17 10.63 5.39 -3.13
N SER A 18 11.25 5.37 -4.31
CA SER A 18 11.77 6.58 -4.97
C SER A 18 10.69 7.65 -5.21
N THR A 19 9.43 7.21 -5.32
CA THR A 19 8.26 8.05 -5.60
C THR A 19 7.54 8.53 -4.33
N ASP A 20 7.94 8.09 -3.14
CA ASP A 20 7.24 8.30 -1.88
C ASP A 20 7.96 9.32 -0.99
N PHE A 21 7.73 10.61 -1.26
CA PHE A 21 8.39 11.71 -0.56
C PHE A 21 8.04 11.77 0.94
N PHE A 22 6.87 11.27 1.33
CA PHE A 22 6.35 11.37 2.69
C PHE A 22 6.44 10.07 3.50
N GLY A 23 6.93 8.98 2.89
CA GLY A 23 7.12 7.69 3.55
C GLY A 23 5.82 6.92 3.80
N PHE A 24 4.76 7.18 3.04
CA PHE A 24 3.48 6.48 3.17
C PHE A 24 3.56 5.02 2.74
N GLY A 25 4.25 4.73 1.64
CA GLY A 25 4.44 3.39 1.11
C GLY A 25 5.23 2.49 2.05
N VAL A 26 6.16 3.04 2.83
CA VAL A 26 6.87 2.30 3.89
C VAL A 26 5.91 1.84 4.98
N GLN A 27 4.95 2.69 5.36
CA GLN A 27 3.92 2.34 6.34
C GLN A 27 2.99 1.26 5.78
N ASP A 28 2.59 1.37 4.52
CA ASP A 28 1.69 0.40 3.87
C ASP A 28 2.28 -1.01 3.84
N ILE A 29 3.57 -1.16 3.49
CA ILE A 29 4.22 -2.47 3.47
C ILE A 29 4.53 -3.01 4.86
N ALA A 30 4.71 -2.13 5.85
CA ALA A 30 4.92 -2.52 7.24
C ALA A 30 3.71 -3.26 7.83
N GLU A 31 2.50 -2.97 7.32
CA GLU A 31 1.28 -3.67 7.72
C GLU A 31 1.26 -5.15 7.34
N ALA A 32 2.24 -5.67 6.58
CA ALA A 32 2.38 -7.11 6.35
C ALA A 32 3.19 -7.82 7.46
N LEU A 33 3.95 -7.06 8.25
CA LEU A 33 4.85 -7.60 9.26
C LEU A 33 4.10 -8.09 10.52
N SER A 34 4.69 -9.08 11.19
CA SER A 34 4.17 -9.56 12.47
C SER A 34 4.27 -8.47 13.54
N PHE A 35 3.47 -8.58 14.60
CA PHE A 35 3.54 -7.66 15.73
C PHE A 35 4.96 -7.59 16.31
N GLU A 36 5.66 -8.72 16.43
CA GLU A 36 7.02 -8.76 16.98
C GLU A 36 8.04 -8.02 16.10
N ASP A 37 7.83 -8.03 14.78
CA ASP A 37 8.72 -7.39 13.82
C ASP A 37 8.54 -5.87 13.75
N ILE A 38 7.38 -5.36 14.17
CA ILE A 38 7.01 -3.95 13.99
C ILE A 38 6.75 -3.19 15.29
N LYS A 39 6.63 -3.88 16.44
CA LYS A 39 6.26 -3.26 17.72
C LYS A 39 7.08 -2.03 18.11
N GLU A 40 8.36 -1.99 17.76
CA GLU A 40 9.25 -0.85 18.06
C GLU A 40 8.92 0.41 17.23
N MET A 41 8.16 0.26 16.14
CA MET A 41 7.67 1.33 15.29
C MET A 41 6.24 1.75 15.62
N LEU A 42 5.55 1.00 16.48
CA LEU A 42 4.18 1.31 16.89
C LEU A 42 4.19 2.38 17.98
N THR A 43 3.16 3.21 17.99
CA THR A 43 2.99 4.25 19.00
C THR A 43 2.73 3.66 20.39
N ASP A 44 3.21 4.32 21.44
CA ASP A 44 2.90 3.96 22.83
C ASP A 44 1.39 3.86 23.08
N GLU A 45 0.58 4.73 22.46
CA GLU A 45 -0.88 4.69 22.55
C GLU A 45 -1.44 3.34 22.10
N PHE A 46 -0.99 2.84 20.95
CA PHE A 46 -1.37 1.52 20.44
C PHE A 46 -0.86 0.40 21.35
N LEU A 47 0.40 0.45 21.79
CA LEU A 47 1.02 -0.57 22.62
C LEU A 47 0.41 -0.67 24.03
N ASN A 48 -0.15 0.42 24.55
CA ASN A 48 -0.86 0.44 25.83
C ASN A 48 -2.23 -0.25 25.78
N ASN A 49 -2.73 -0.62 24.59
CA ASN A 49 -3.92 -1.44 24.48
C ASN A 49 -3.61 -2.88 24.94
N PRO A 50 -4.35 -3.47 25.89
CA PRO A 50 -4.09 -4.83 26.36
C PRO A 50 -4.18 -5.89 25.26
N ASN A 51 -4.90 -5.60 24.18
CA ASN A 51 -5.09 -6.47 23.03
C ASN A 51 -4.27 -6.02 21.80
N ALA A 52 -3.27 -5.14 21.96
CA ALA A 52 -2.49 -4.56 20.84
C ALA A 52 -1.95 -5.62 19.87
N LYS A 53 -1.41 -6.72 20.40
CA LYS A 53 -0.89 -7.84 19.60
C LYS A 53 -1.99 -8.52 18.79
N GLU A 54 -3.13 -8.81 19.40
CA GLU A 54 -4.26 -9.47 18.73
C GLU A 54 -4.85 -8.57 17.65
N ILE A 55 -5.09 -7.29 17.97
CA ILE A 55 -5.58 -6.28 17.02
C ILE A 55 -4.66 -6.17 15.80
N TRP A 56 -3.34 -6.09 16.03
CA TRP A 56 -2.37 -6.03 14.94
C TRP A 56 -2.36 -7.31 14.12
N GLU A 57 -2.25 -8.47 14.78
CA GLU A 57 -2.21 -9.76 14.09
C GLU A 57 -3.50 -10.05 13.34
N GLU A 58 -4.66 -9.58 13.79
CA GLU A 58 -5.92 -9.70 13.04
C GLU A 58 -5.98 -8.78 11.83
N GLY A 59 -5.54 -7.53 11.97
CA GLY A 59 -5.65 -6.50 10.94
C GLY A 59 -4.54 -6.50 9.88
N ARG A 60 -3.40 -7.14 10.15
CA ARG A 60 -2.25 -7.14 9.24
C ARG A 60 -2.50 -7.93 7.95
N LEU A 61 -1.75 -7.58 6.91
CA LEU A 61 -1.80 -8.22 5.59
C LEU A 61 -1.01 -9.54 5.62
N LYS A 62 -1.69 -10.69 5.52
CA LYS A 62 -1.05 -12.02 5.61
C LYS A 62 -0.93 -12.72 4.27
N THR A 63 -1.86 -12.41 3.37
CA THR A 63 -2.04 -13.11 2.11
C THR A 63 -2.16 -12.13 0.96
N ARG A 64 -1.92 -12.63 -0.26
CA ARG A 64 -2.20 -11.87 -1.48
C ARG A 64 -3.64 -11.36 -1.51
N GLN A 65 -4.59 -12.16 -1.04
CA GLN A 65 -6.00 -11.77 -1.03
C GLN A 65 -6.27 -10.62 -0.07
N ASP A 66 -5.58 -10.55 1.07
CA ASP A 66 -5.72 -9.44 2.01
C ASP A 66 -5.28 -8.12 1.37
N VAL A 67 -4.18 -8.15 0.62
CA VAL A 67 -3.67 -6.98 -0.12
C VAL A 67 -4.64 -6.58 -1.24
N VAL A 68 -5.15 -7.53 -2.04
CA VAL A 68 -6.16 -7.25 -3.08
C VAL A 68 -7.44 -6.66 -2.46
N ASN A 69 -7.88 -7.21 -1.33
CA ASN A 69 -9.05 -6.68 -0.60
C ASN A 69 -8.78 -5.26 -0.08
N ARG A 70 -7.57 -4.98 0.42
CA ARG A 70 -7.17 -3.63 0.83
C ARG A 70 -7.23 -2.66 -0.34
N MET A 71 -6.62 -3.03 -1.47
CA MET A 71 -6.62 -2.24 -2.70
C MET A 71 -8.05 -1.93 -3.17
N LYS A 72 -8.93 -2.95 -3.16
CA LYS A 72 -10.33 -2.82 -3.56
C LYS A 72 -11.11 -1.90 -2.63
N ASN A 73 -10.99 -2.09 -1.31
CA ASN A 73 -11.72 -1.30 -0.32
C ASN A 73 -11.29 0.17 -0.31
N TYR A 74 -10.08 0.48 -0.78
CA TYR A 74 -9.56 1.85 -0.86
C TYR A 74 -9.98 2.58 -2.16
N LEU A 75 -10.49 1.85 -3.15
CA LEU A 75 -10.68 2.36 -4.52
C LEU A 75 -11.69 3.52 -4.59
N ASP A 76 -12.81 3.41 -3.89
CA ASP A 76 -13.83 4.47 -3.84
C ASP A 76 -13.25 5.78 -3.29
N PHE A 77 -12.45 5.69 -2.23
CA PHE A 77 -11.78 6.85 -1.64
C PHE A 77 -10.77 7.46 -2.61
N ALA A 78 -9.96 6.63 -3.28
CA ALA A 78 -8.98 7.11 -4.25
C ALA A 78 -9.65 7.84 -5.43
N TRP A 79 -10.74 7.27 -5.96
CA TRP A 79 -11.55 7.91 -7.01
C TRP A 79 -12.18 9.22 -6.53
N GLU A 80 -12.69 9.28 -5.30
CA GLU A 80 -13.20 10.52 -4.70
C GLU A 80 -12.11 11.61 -4.72
N LYS A 81 -10.88 11.30 -4.28
CA LYS A 81 -9.78 12.28 -4.25
C LYS A 81 -9.36 12.75 -5.65
N ALA A 82 -9.36 11.85 -6.62
CA ALA A 82 -9.06 12.18 -8.01
C ALA A 82 -10.18 13.02 -8.65
N ASN A 83 -11.44 12.72 -8.35
CA ASN A 83 -12.60 13.45 -8.87
C ASN A 83 -12.72 14.86 -8.29
N ASP A 84 -12.40 15.03 -7.02
CA ASP A 84 -12.36 16.33 -6.33
C ASP A 84 -11.11 17.16 -6.66
N ALA A 85 -10.25 16.69 -7.58
CA ALA A 85 -9.02 17.38 -7.99
C ALA A 85 -8.07 17.69 -6.80
N ARG A 86 -8.10 16.84 -5.76
CA ARG A 86 -7.27 16.99 -4.55
C ARG A 86 -5.85 16.46 -4.83
N GLY A 87 -5.04 17.27 -5.52
CA GLY A 87 -3.68 16.94 -5.99
C GLY A 87 -2.86 16.04 -5.06
N LEU A 88 -2.61 16.49 -3.83
CA LEU A 88 -1.80 15.74 -2.85
C LEU A 88 -2.44 14.42 -2.42
N SER A 89 -3.76 14.41 -2.24
CA SER A 89 -4.48 13.20 -1.80
C SER A 89 -4.61 12.18 -2.94
N ALA A 90 -4.80 12.65 -4.17
CA ALA A 90 -4.84 11.80 -5.35
C ALA A 90 -3.47 11.17 -5.64
N ASP A 91 -2.40 11.97 -5.56
CA ASP A 91 -1.01 11.52 -5.69
C ASP A 91 -0.67 10.43 -4.66
N ARG A 92 -0.95 10.72 -3.39
CA ARG A 92 -0.80 9.77 -2.29
C ARG A 92 -1.60 8.48 -2.50
N SER A 93 -2.79 8.57 -3.09
CA SER A 93 -3.60 7.38 -3.37
C SER A 93 -2.87 6.44 -4.35
N ILE A 94 -2.21 6.98 -5.38
CA ILE A 94 -1.42 6.15 -6.31
C ILE A 94 -0.19 5.54 -5.61
N GLN A 95 0.47 6.29 -4.72
CA GLN A 95 1.60 5.78 -3.94
C GLN A 95 1.21 4.58 -3.06
N HIS A 96 0.02 4.61 -2.43
CA HIS A 96 -0.52 3.46 -1.69
C HIS A 96 -0.62 2.20 -2.59
N TYR A 97 -1.15 2.34 -3.80
CA TYR A 97 -1.26 1.22 -4.75
C TYR A 97 0.11 0.71 -5.24
N ILE A 98 1.08 1.60 -5.44
CA ILE A 98 2.45 1.21 -5.77
C ILE A 98 3.05 0.38 -4.61
N ALA A 99 2.88 0.80 -3.36
CA ALA A 99 3.38 0.05 -2.22
C ALA A 99 2.69 -1.31 -2.05
N TRP A 100 1.36 -1.37 -2.17
CA TRP A 100 0.61 -2.63 -2.05
C TRP A 100 0.92 -3.60 -3.19
N SER A 101 1.02 -3.12 -4.43
CA SER A 101 1.40 -3.98 -5.57
C SER A 101 2.78 -4.60 -5.38
N TRP A 102 3.73 -3.84 -4.83
CA TRP A 102 5.04 -4.35 -4.44
C TRP A 102 4.93 -5.51 -3.44
N LEU A 103 3.90 -5.64 -2.61
CA LEU A 103 3.82 -6.81 -1.72
C LEU A 103 3.53 -8.12 -2.46
N ILE A 104 2.92 -8.07 -3.65
CA ILE A 104 2.21 -9.24 -4.22
C ILE A 104 2.50 -9.55 -5.69
N ASP A 105 2.98 -8.60 -6.48
CA ASP A 105 3.07 -8.75 -7.93
C ASP A 105 4.08 -7.78 -8.55
N ASP A 106 5.19 -8.31 -9.06
CA ASP A 106 6.28 -7.52 -9.65
C ASP A 106 5.87 -6.86 -10.96
N GLU A 107 5.02 -7.52 -11.76
CA GLU A 107 4.56 -7.00 -13.04
C GLU A 107 3.63 -5.81 -12.80
N LEU A 108 2.67 -5.98 -11.88
CA LEU A 108 1.80 -4.88 -11.47
C LEU A 108 2.61 -3.72 -10.90
N TYR A 109 3.52 -3.98 -9.95
CA TYR A 109 4.35 -2.95 -9.34
C TYR A 109 5.13 -2.14 -10.38
N ASN A 110 5.87 -2.82 -11.25
CA ASN A 110 6.67 -2.17 -12.28
C ASN A 110 5.79 -1.38 -13.25
N LYS A 111 4.61 -1.89 -13.61
CA LYS A 111 3.66 -1.19 -14.45
C LYS A 111 3.12 0.09 -13.78
N LEU A 112 2.75 0.03 -12.50
CA LEU A 112 2.24 1.20 -11.78
C LEU A 112 3.33 2.26 -11.59
N VAL A 113 4.56 1.87 -11.26
CA VAL A 113 5.70 2.80 -11.18
C VAL A 113 5.92 3.47 -12.53
N HIS A 114 5.94 2.70 -13.63
CA HIS A 114 6.10 3.27 -14.96
C HIS A 114 4.99 4.28 -15.29
N MET A 115 3.72 3.92 -15.10
CA MET A 115 2.60 4.83 -15.36
C MET A 115 2.66 6.09 -14.49
N TYR A 116 3.09 5.96 -13.23
CA TYR A 116 3.27 7.12 -12.35
C TYR A 116 4.38 8.06 -12.84
N GLU A 117 5.49 7.53 -13.32
CA GLU A 117 6.62 8.35 -13.78
C GLU A 117 6.39 8.99 -15.16
N THR A 118 5.64 8.33 -16.05
CA THR A 118 5.54 8.75 -17.46
C THR A 118 4.14 9.16 -17.90
N GLU A 119 3.09 8.70 -17.22
CA GLU A 119 1.69 8.86 -17.63
C GLU A 119 0.84 9.57 -16.57
N TYR A 120 1.41 10.02 -15.45
CA TYR A 120 0.62 10.64 -14.38
C TYR A 120 -0.05 11.93 -14.87
N GLY A 121 -1.37 11.90 -14.93
CA GLY A 121 -2.19 13.01 -15.41
C GLY A 121 -3.60 12.93 -14.83
N TYR A 122 -4.34 14.04 -14.91
CA TYR A 122 -5.73 14.13 -14.45
C TYR A 122 -5.95 13.59 -13.03
N TYR A 123 -5.02 13.87 -12.10
CA TYR A 123 -5.07 13.38 -10.73
C TYR A 123 -5.01 11.84 -10.62
N GLY A 124 -4.27 11.18 -11.52
CA GLY A 124 -4.02 9.74 -11.49
C GLY A 124 -5.16 8.86 -12.01
N LYS A 125 -6.21 9.44 -12.61
CA LYS A 125 -7.40 8.67 -13.05
C LYS A 125 -7.11 7.57 -14.06
N ASN A 126 -6.13 7.75 -14.94
CA ASN A 126 -5.69 6.71 -15.87
C ASN A 126 -5.07 5.51 -15.12
N ILE A 127 -4.30 5.78 -14.08
CA ILE A 127 -3.69 4.75 -13.23
C ILE A 127 -4.77 4.04 -12.41
N LEU A 128 -5.71 4.79 -11.83
CA LEU A 128 -6.85 4.21 -11.10
C LEU A 128 -7.71 3.29 -11.98
N SER A 129 -7.96 3.69 -13.22
CA SER A 129 -8.72 2.87 -14.18
C SER A 129 -8.02 1.53 -14.44
N TYR A 130 -6.69 1.55 -14.60
CA TYR A 130 -5.90 0.34 -14.78
C TYR A 130 -5.90 -0.54 -13.52
N ILE A 131 -5.75 0.07 -12.34
CA ILE A 131 -5.80 -0.63 -11.05
C ILE A 131 -7.15 -1.32 -10.86
N GLU A 132 -8.25 -0.62 -11.13
CA GLU A 132 -9.61 -1.14 -11.03
C GLU A 132 -9.84 -2.34 -11.96
N GLU A 133 -9.40 -2.24 -13.22
CA GLU A 133 -9.45 -3.34 -14.16
C GLU A 133 -8.63 -4.53 -13.67
N TRP A 134 -7.40 -4.29 -13.18
CA TRP A 134 -6.56 -5.35 -12.64
C TRP A 134 -7.23 -6.04 -11.45
N ILE A 135 -7.76 -5.28 -10.48
CA ILE A 135 -8.46 -5.80 -9.29
C ILE A 135 -9.65 -6.68 -9.68
N ASN A 136 -10.42 -6.29 -10.69
CA ASN A 136 -11.60 -7.04 -11.14
C ASN A 136 -11.25 -8.38 -11.82
N ASN A 137 -9.99 -8.57 -12.20
CA ASN A 137 -9.47 -9.80 -12.81
C ASN A 137 -8.73 -10.73 -11.83
N GLN A 138 -8.79 -10.44 -10.51
CA GLN A 138 -8.10 -11.21 -9.46
C GLN A 138 -8.92 -12.36 -8.87
#